data_AF-A0A358UZV2-F1
#
_entry.id   AF-A0A358UZV2-F1
#
_cell.length_a   1.000
_cell.length_b   1.000
_cell.length_c   1.000
_cell.angle_alpha   90.00
_cell.angle_beta   90.00
_cell.angle_gamma   90.00
#
_symmetry.space_group_name_H-M   'P 1'
#
loop_
_entity.id
_entity.type
_entity.pdbx_description
1 polymer ?
#
loop_
_entity_poly.entity_id
_entity_poly.type
_entity_poly.pdbx_seq_one_letter_code
_entity_poly.pdbx_strand_id
1 'polypeptide(L)'
;MDKKEDPIKQKDLAILPRAQLIKGGFEALSKKNFKDAQYYFGAAIRKAKRVQLWDVEAEFYKFVALYFEGNYNEAVKRCLECLDAVKLTSDEAIKDGHILPTDVIESTLSDALIQTMVIRRDTFWQLINHFWQKSKGEYYLSKKSYSLVEAMMKAWMAFSIETKISYNMLKNEFKPFTAFLQEQLNTADEMQKGSEEKVTAPSQELTSADSKPPQPSMEEIENEFAANLRKYSELTLIRLSNTDIEELLKICRVTRSVSNISEIEKLTDMLGPNSKKVYIEALSQNELLIQKEEKLSEHLAERLRQEVLEFLEKREGI
;
A
#
# COMPACT_ATOMS: atom_id res chain seq x y z
N MET A 1 25.68 36.23 -9.57
CA MET A 1 25.45 34.78 -9.80
C MET A 1 24.05 34.49 -9.32
N ASP A 2 23.07 34.82 -10.15
CA ASP A 2 21.67 34.62 -9.84
C ASP A 2 21.32 33.16 -10.10
N LYS A 3 20.97 32.44 -9.04
CA LYS A 3 20.30 31.15 -9.14
C LYS A 3 18.92 31.42 -9.74
N LYS A 4 18.80 31.24 -11.06
CA LYS A 4 17.49 31.04 -11.68
C LYS A 4 16.95 29.71 -11.16
N GLU A 5 16.06 29.78 -10.19
CA GLU A 5 15.18 28.66 -9.85
C GLU A 5 14.31 28.36 -11.07
N ASP A 6 14.34 27.12 -11.54
CA ASP A 6 13.53 26.66 -12.67
C ASP A 6 12.03 26.84 -12.37
N PRO A 7 11.27 27.60 -13.17
CA PRO A 7 9.86 27.91 -12.92
C PRO A 7 8.90 26.72 -13.18
N ILE A 8 9.42 25.50 -13.30
CA ILE A 8 8.63 24.27 -13.56
C ILE A 8 8.32 23.51 -12.26
N LYS A 9 9.04 23.80 -11.17
CA LYS A 9 8.82 23.17 -9.86
C LYS A 9 7.70 23.86 -9.07
N GLN A 10 6.46 23.74 -9.54
CA GLN A 10 5.21 23.78 -8.75
C GLN A 10 3.96 23.71 -9.63
N LYS A 11 3.96 22.93 -10.72
CA LYS A 11 2.67 22.41 -11.19
C LYS A 11 2.19 21.43 -10.12
N ASP A 12 1.12 21.78 -9.43
CA ASP A 12 0.48 20.87 -8.49
C ASP A 12 0.02 19.62 -9.25
N LEU A 13 0.83 18.57 -9.20
CA LEU A 13 0.58 17.31 -9.88
C LEU A 13 -0.73 16.67 -9.40
N ALA A 14 -1.25 17.08 -8.24
CA ALA A 14 -2.53 16.60 -7.73
C ALA A 14 -3.72 16.98 -8.63
N ILE A 15 -3.59 18.07 -9.39
CA ILE A 15 -4.65 18.59 -10.28
C ILE A 15 -4.62 17.89 -11.64
N LEU A 16 -3.46 17.41 -12.09
CA LEU A 16 -3.31 16.87 -13.45
C LEU A 16 -4.08 15.55 -13.63
N PRO A 17 -4.72 15.32 -14.80
CA PRO A 17 -5.30 14.02 -15.15
C PRO A 17 -4.26 12.90 -15.13
N ARG A 18 -4.70 11.68 -14.77
CA ARG A 18 -3.83 10.48 -14.72
C ARG A 18 -3.03 10.31 -16.02
N ALA A 19 -3.69 10.40 -17.17
CA ALA A 19 -3.04 10.27 -18.47
C ALA A 19 -1.89 11.27 -18.69
N GLN A 20 -2.01 12.50 -18.18
CA GLN A 20 -0.94 13.50 -18.26
C GLN A 20 0.22 13.17 -17.32
N LEU A 21 -0.07 12.60 -16.15
CA LEU A 21 0.96 12.13 -15.21
C LEU A 21 1.77 10.97 -15.81
N ILE A 22 1.09 9.98 -16.41
CA ILE A 22 1.76 8.86 -17.11
C ILE A 22 2.63 9.39 -18.25
N LYS A 23 2.10 10.29 -19.08
CA LYS A 23 2.86 10.93 -20.18
C LYS A 23 4.09 11.68 -19.67
N GLY A 24 3.95 12.48 -18.61
CA GLY A 24 5.06 13.21 -17.98
C GLY A 24 6.14 12.26 -17.45
N GLY A 25 5.74 11.13 -16.86
CA GLY A 25 6.66 10.07 -16.44
C GLY A 25 7.48 9.50 -17.60
N PHE A 26 6.84 9.19 -18.73
CA PHE A 26 7.55 8.73 -19.92
C PHE A 26 8.45 9.78 -20.55
N GLU A 27 8.03 11.05 -20.59
CA GLU A 27 8.88 12.15 -21.06
C GLU A 27 10.14 12.28 -20.19
N ALA A 28 10.01 12.18 -18.86
CA ALA A 28 11.13 12.18 -17.94
C ALA A 28 12.05 10.97 -18.14
N LEU A 29 11.49 9.77 -18.32
CA LEU A 29 12.26 8.56 -18.65
C LEU A 29 13.04 8.70 -19.96
N SER A 30 12.45 9.27 -21.00
CA SER A 30 13.13 9.49 -22.29
C SER A 30 14.37 10.37 -22.17
N LYS A 31 14.37 11.27 -21.18
CA LYS A 31 15.47 12.18 -20.83
C LYS A 31 16.44 11.58 -19.81
N LYS A 32 16.25 10.30 -19.43
CA LYS A 32 16.98 9.60 -18.35
C LYS A 32 16.89 10.31 -16.99
N ASN A 33 15.84 11.10 -16.78
CA ASN A 33 15.57 11.74 -15.49
C ASN A 33 14.66 10.84 -14.65
N PHE A 34 15.26 9.84 -14.00
CA PHE A 34 14.53 8.81 -13.28
C PHE A 34 13.79 9.34 -12.04
N LYS A 35 14.33 10.37 -11.38
CA LYS A 35 13.68 10.98 -10.20
C LYS A 35 12.39 11.70 -10.56
N ASP A 36 12.41 12.48 -11.64
CA ASP A 36 11.19 13.14 -12.11
C ASP A 36 10.18 12.10 -12.61
N ALA A 37 10.63 11.04 -13.29
CA ALA A 37 9.76 9.94 -13.69
C ALA A 37 9.06 9.29 -12.49
N GLN A 38 9.80 8.97 -11.42
CA GLN A 38 9.25 8.45 -10.17
C GLN A 38 8.25 9.41 -9.52
N TYR A 39 8.51 10.72 -9.59
CA TYR A 39 7.62 11.74 -9.05
C TYR A 39 6.27 11.77 -9.80
N TYR A 40 6.29 11.70 -11.14
CA TYR A 40 5.09 11.61 -11.97
C TYR A 40 4.31 10.32 -11.76
N PHE A 41 4.96 9.16 -11.78
CA PHE A 41 4.27 7.88 -11.54
C PHE A 41 3.73 7.79 -10.11
N GLY A 42 4.48 8.30 -9.12
CA GLY A 42 4.01 8.42 -7.74
C GLY A 42 2.76 9.28 -7.60
N ALA A 43 2.62 10.34 -8.40
CA ALA A 43 1.40 11.14 -8.43
C ALA A 43 0.22 10.39 -9.06
N ALA A 44 0.44 9.61 -10.13
CA ALA A 44 -0.59 8.77 -10.75
C ALA A 44 -1.13 7.71 -9.77
N ILE A 45 -0.23 7.03 -9.04
CA ILE A 45 -0.57 6.07 -7.98
C ILE A 45 -1.47 6.72 -6.92
N ARG A 46 -1.07 7.89 -6.40
CA ARG A 46 -1.88 8.61 -5.39
C ARG A 46 -3.27 8.99 -5.93
N LYS A 47 -3.40 9.23 -7.23
CA LYS A 47 -4.68 9.55 -7.86
C LYS A 47 -5.61 8.35 -7.90
N ALA A 48 -5.11 7.17 -8.25
CA ALA A 48 -5.88 5.93 -8.21
C ALA A 48 -6.35 5.59 -6.78
N LYS A 49 -5.49 5.81 -5.78
CA LYS A 49 -5.85 5.57 -4.36
C LYS A 49 -7.03 6.42 -3.88
N ARG A 50 -7.35 7.55 -4.52
CA ARG A 50 -8.54 8.37 -4.17
C ARG A 50 -9.85 7.67 -4.47
N VAL A 51 -9.85 6.76 -5.45
CA VAL A 51 -11.01 5.91 -5.80
C VAL A 51 -10.82 4.48 -5.26
N GLN A 52 -9.99 4.33 -4.23
CA GLN A 52 -9.72 3.03 -3.57
C GLN A 52 -9.16 1.94 -4.51
N LEU A 53 -8.51 2.35 -5.60
CA LEU A 53 -7.89 1.44 -6.57
C LEU A 53 -6.37 1.61 -6.62
N TRP A 54 -5.70 0.60 -7.15
CA TRP A 54 -4.26 0.62 -7.37
C TRP A 54 -3.93 0.88 -8.84
N ASP A 55 -2.99 1.77 -9.08
CA ASP A 55 -2.50 2.05 -10.44
C ASP A 55 -1.40 1.06 -10.82
N VAL A 56 -1.80 -0.15 -11.23
CA VAL A 56 -0.87 -1.24 -11.58
C VAL A 56 0.17 -0.79 -12.63
N GLU A 57 -0.28 -0.06 -13.66
CA GLU A 57 0.58 0.45 -14.72
C GLU A 57 1.62 1.44 -14.17
N ALA A 58 1.20 2.39 -13.34
CA ALA A 58 2.11 3.37 -12.75
C ALA A 58 3.08 2.75 -11.73
N GLU A 59 2.63 1.77 -10.93
CA GLU A 59 3.50 1.01 -10.02
C GLU A 59 4.60 0.28 -10.79
N PHE A 60 4.25 -0.38 -11.90
CA PHE A 60 5.24 -1.01 -12.77
C PHE A 60 6.25 -0.01 -13.33
N TYR A 61 5.80 1.12 -13.87
CA TYR A 61 6.73 2.10 -14.44
C TYR A 61 7.62 2.76 -13.39
N LYS A 62 7.11 2.97 -12.18
CA LYS A 62 7.91 3.44 -11.05
C LYS A 62 8.97 2.40 -10.65
N PHE A 63 8.61 1.13 -10.60
CA PHE A 63 9.55 0.03 -10.42
C PHE A 63 10.67 0.06 -11.48
N VAL A 64 10.31 0.11 -12.76
CA VAL A 64 11.29 0.14 -13.87
C VAL A 64 12.20 1.37 -13.79
N ALA A 65 11.68 2.53 -13.39
CA ALA A 65 12.47 3.74 -13.19
C ALA A 65 13.52 3.58 -12.09
N LEU A 66 13.15 2.99 -10.95
CA LEU A 66 14.06 2.70 -9.84
C LEU A 66 15.10 1.65 -10.21
N TYR A 67 14.69 0.63 -10.97
CA TYR A 67 15.59 -0.39 -11.49
C TYR A 67 16.68 0.23 -12.38
N PHE A 68 16.31 1.13 -13.30
CA PHE A 68 17.29 1.82 -14.16
C PHE A 68 18.12 2.88 -13.44
N GLU A 69 17.63 3.47 -12.36
CA GLU A 69 18.43 4.33 -11.47
C GLU A 69 19.50 3.53 -10.71
N GLY A 70 19.34 2.21 -10.58
CA GLY A 70 20.20 1.34 -9.79
C GLY A 70 19.82 1.25 -8.32
N ASN A 71 18.66 1.79 -7.93
CA ASN A 71 18.13 1.69 -6.57
C ASN A 71 17.36 0.37 -6.37
N TYR A 72 18.08 -0.74 -6.40
CA TYR A 72 17.49 -2.09 -6.41
C TYR A 72 16.71 -2.43 -5.13
N ASN A 73 17.09 -1.85 -3.99
CA ASN A 73 16.35 -2.02 -2.73
C ASN A 73 14.91 -1.49 -2.84
N GLU A 74 14.75 -0.28 -3.36
CA GLU A 74 13.43 0.32 -3.54
C GLU A 74 12.71 -0.27 -4.76
N ALA A 75 13.44 -0.67 -5.81
CA ALA A 75 12.87 -1.35 -6.96
C ALA A 75 12.19 -2.67 -6.56
N VAL A 76 12.83 -3.51 -5.73
CA VAL A 76 12.21 -4.73 -5.19
C VAL A 76 10.89 -4.40 -4.49
N LYS A 77 10.88 -3.41 -3.58
CA LYS A 77 9.67 -3.01 -2.86
C LYS A 77 8.55 -2.57 -3.82
N ARG A 78 8.87 -1.77 -4.83
CA ARG A 78 7.86 -1.36 -5.83
C ARG A 78 7.38 -2.49 -6.71
N CYS A 79 8.22 -3.46 -7.01
CA CYS A 79 7.79 -4.65 -7.73
C CYS A 79 6.79 -5.49 -6.90
N LEU A 80 7.00 -5.59 -5.59
CA LEU A 80 6.05 -6.23 -4.67
C LEU A 80 4.72 -5.47 -4.59
N GLU A 81 4.78 -4.14 -4.43
CA GLU A 81 3.57 -3.31 -4.44
C GLU A 81 2.82 -3.44 -5.77
N CYS A 82 3.52 -3.57 -6.89
CA CYS A 82 2.92 -3.83 -8.19
C CYS A 82 2.24 -5.22 -8.25
N LEU A 83 2.86 -6.26 -7.71
CA LEU A 83 2.27 -7.61 -7.62
C LEU A 83 1.00 -7.60 -6.75
N ASP A 84 1.04 -6.91 -5.61
CA ASP A 84 -0.13 -6.75 -4.75
C ASP A 84 -1.22 -5.95 -5.47
N ALA A 85 -0.85 -4.86 -6.16
CA ALA A 85 -1.78 -4.06 -6.95
C ALA A 85 -2.52 -4.87 -8.03
N VAL A 86 -1.84 -5.82 -8.70
CA VAL A 86 -2.47 -6.72 -9.68
C VAL A 86 -3.56 -7.54 -9.02
N LYS A 87 -3.24 -8.19 -7.90
CA LYS A 87 -4.18 -9.05 -7.18
C LYS A 87 -5.39 -8.25 -6.67
N LEU A 88 -5.13 -7.11 -6.05
CA LEU A 88 -6.16 -6.26 -5.45
C LEU A 88 -7.09 -5.64 -6.51
N THR A 89 -6.52 -5.12 -7.59
CA THR A 89 -7.32 -4.53 -8.68
C THR A 89 -8.14 -5.61 -9.38
N SER A 90 -7.60 -6.81 -9.56
CA SER A 90 -8.36 -7.93 -10.13
C SER A 90 -9.51 -8.38 -9.23
N ASP A 91 -9.29 -8.46 -7.92
CA ASP A 91 -10.34 -8.86 -6.98
C ASP A 91 -11.46 -7.82 -6.92
N GLU A 92 -11.14 -6.55 -7.11
CA GLU A 92 -12.15 -5.49 -7.23
C GLU A 92 -12.90 -5.57 -8.56
N ALA A 93 -12.19 -5.71 -9.67
CA ALA A 93 -12.79 -5.85 -10.99
C ALA A 93 -13.77 -7.04 -11.06
N ILE A 94 -13.45 -8.16 -10.41
CA ILE A 94 -14.34 -9.34 -10.37
C ILE A 94 -15.67 -9.02 -9.68
N LYS A 95 -15.66 -8.20 -8.63
CA LYS A 95 -16.89 -7.80 -7.93
C LYS A 95 -17.80 -6.96 -8.82
N ASP A 96 -17.19 -6.19 -9.72
CA ASP A 96 -17.89 -5.39 -10.73
C ASP A 96 -18.21 -6.18 -12.02
N GLY A 97 -17.91 -7.49 -12.05
CA GLY A 97 -18.20 -8.36 -13.21
C GLY A 97 -17.16 -8.32 -14.33
N HIS A 98 -15.99 -7.74 -14.09
CA HIS A 98 -14.87 -7.68 -15.03
C HIS A 98 -13.81 -8.76 -14.73
N ILE A 99 -13.27 -9.37 -15.79
CA ILE A 99 -12.16 -10.33 -15.69
C ILE A 99 -10.91 -9.70 -16.29
N LEU A 100 -9.88 -9.51 -15.47
CA LEU A 100 -8.60 -8.92 -15.87
C LEU A 100 -7.53 -10.00 -16.10
N PRO A 101 -6.57 -9.79 -17.02
CA PRO A 101 -5.54 -10.79 -17.34
C PRO A 101 -4.41 -10.81 -16.29
N THR A 102 -4.62 -11.48 -15.16
CA THR A 102 -3.67 -11.51 -14.03
C THR A 102 -2.44 -12.38 -14.29
N ASP A 103 -2.62 -13.57 -14.84
CA ASP A 103 -1.58 -14.63 -14.80
C ASP A 103 -0.29 -14.23 -15.52
N VAL A 104 -0.42 -13.63 -16.70
CA VAL A 104 0.73 -13.18 -17.51
C VAL A 104 1.48 -12.04 -16.81
N ILE A 105 0.73 -11.12 -16.20
CA ILE A 105 1.30 -9.98 -15.47
C ILE A 105 2.03 -10.48 -14.22
N GLU A 106 1.38 -11.32 -13.40
CA GLU A 106 1.97 -11.86 -12.18
C GLU A 106 3.21 -12.70 -12.47
N SER A 107 3.20 -13.54 -13.51
CA SER A 107 4.36 -14.33 -13.91
C SER A 107 5.52 -13.42 -14.30
N THR A 108 5.28 -12.43 -15.16
CA THR A 108 6.33 -11.53 -15.66
C THR A 108 6.89 -10.63 -14.56
N LEU A 109 6.02 -10.12 -13.66
CA LEU A 109 6.44 -9.34 -12.50
C LEU A 109 7.21 -10.19 -11.49
N SER A 110 6.82 -11.45 -11.29
CA SER A 110 7.57 -12.38 -10.43
C SER A 110 8.97 -12.62 -10.98
N ASP A 111 9.10 -12.85 -12.29
CA ASP A 111 10.42 -13.02 -12.94
C ASP A 111 11.27 -11.75 -12.84
N ALA A 112 10.66 -10.57 -13.01
CA ALA A 112 11.31 -9.28 -12.85
C ALA A 112 11.76 -9.02 -11.39
N LEU A 113 10.93 -9.38 -10.40
CA LEU A 113 11.26 -9.31 -8.98
C LEU A 113 12.50 -10.16 -8.69
N ILE A 114 12.49 -11.41 -9.13
CA ILE A 114 13.58 -12.37 -8.91
C ILE A 114 14.88 -11.85 -9.53
N GLN A 115 14.84 -11.37 -10.78
CA GLN A 115 16.01 -10.78 -11.43
C GLN A 115 16.52 -9.56 -10.67
N THR A 116 15.61 -8.71 -10.18
CA THR A 116 15.99 -7.53 -9.39
C THR A 116 16.65 -7.93 -8.07
N MET A 117 16.17 -8.99 -7.40
CA MET A 117 16.79 -9.54 -6.20
C MET A 117 18.20 -10.09 -6.48
N VAL A 118 18.40 -10.78 -7.61
CA VAL A 118 19.74 -11.24 -8.04
C VAL A 118 20.69 -10.05 -8.22
N ILE A 119 20.25 -8.98 -8.89
CA ILE A 119 21.07 -7.79 -9.13
C ILE A 119 21.30 -6.99 -7.84
N ARG A 120 20.33 -6.99 -6.91
CA ARG A 120 20.47 -6.50 -5.53
C ARG A 120 21.51 -7.30 -4.72
N ARG A 121 21.99 -8.42 -5.25
CA ARG A 121 22.98 -9.34 -4.68
C ARG A 121 22.41 -10.22 -3.56
N ASP A 122 21.13 -10.55 -3.63
CA ASP A 122 20.57 -11.60 -2.80
C ASP A 122 21.30 -12.91 -3.10
N THR A 123 21.64 -13.66 -2.05
CA THR A 123 22.36 -14.93 -2.16
C THR A 123 21.46 -16.05 -2.65
N PHE A 124 22.08 -17.12 -3.16
CA PHE A 124 21.38 -18.35 -3.54
C PHE A 124 20.45 -18.89 -2.45
N TRP A 125 20.90 -18.89 -1.20
CA TRP A 125 20.08 -19.34 -0.06
C TRP A 125 18.94 -18.39 0.28
N GLN A 126 19.11 -17.07 0.08
CA GLN A 126 18.02 -16.11 0.24
C GLN A 126 16.93 -16.34 -0.81
N LEU A 127 17.30 -16.62 -2.07
CA LEU A 127 16.34 -16.97 -3.11
C LEU A 127 15.65 -18.32 -2.84
N ILE A 128 16.37 -19.34 -2.38
CA ILE A 128 15.74 -20.62 -1.98
C ILE A 128 14.70 -20.37 -0.89
N ASN A 129 15.05 -19.62 0.15
CA ASN A 129 14.12 -19.31 1.23
C ASN A 129 12.90 -18.54 0.71
N HIS A 130 13.09 -17.60 -0.21
CA HIS A 130 12.01 -16.86 -0.85
C HIS A 130 11.04 -17.78 -1.59
N PHE A 131 11.52 -18.76 -2.36
CA PHE A 131 10.67 -19.70 -3.10
C PHE A 131 10.08 -20.81 -2.22
N TRP A 132 10.83 -21.30 -1.24
CA TRP A 132 10.44 -22.46 -0.44
C TRP A 132 9.33 -22.12 0.56
N GLN A 133 9.41 -20.96 1.20
CA GLN A 133 8.49 -20.60 2.28
C GLN A 133 7.81 -19.27 1.99
N LYS A 134 6.46 -19.27 2.04
CA LYS A 134 5.67 -18.05 1.82
C LYS A 134 6.09 -16.93 2.79
N SER A 135 6.38 -17.27 4.04
CA SER A 135 6.79 -16.36 5.12
C SER A 135 8.24 -15.89 5.09
N LYS A 136 9.11 -16.42 4.22
CA LYS A 136 10.53 -16.03 4.16
C LYS A 136 10.87 -15.24 2.90
N GLY A 137 11.84 -14.35 3.01
CA GLY A 137 12.23 -13.45 1.91
C GLY A 137 11.16 -12.39 1.64
N GLU A 138 11.10 -11.91 0.41
CA GLU A 138 10.09 -10.92 0.02
C GLU A 138 8.68 -11.55 -0.03
N TYR A 139 7.66 -10.82 0.44
CA TYR A 139 6.26 -11.26 0.48
C TYR A 139 5.40 -10.40 -0.44
N TYR A 140 4.44 -11.06 -1.11
CA TYR A 140 3.35 -10.45 -1.85
C TYR A 140 2.14 -11.40 -1.81
N LEU A 141 0.93 -10.89 -2.02
CA LEU A 141 -0.34 -11.59 -1.77
C LEU A 141 -0.45 -12.91 -2.55
N SER A 142 -0.11 -12.88 -3.84
CA SER A 142 -0.15 -14.04 -4.74
C SER A 142 1.09 -14.92 -4.68
N LYS A 143 2.00 -14.71 -3.72
CA LYS A 143 3.22 -15.52 -3.57
C LYS A 143 2.90 -17.00 -3.34
N LYS A 144 3.50 -17.83 -4.18
CA LYS A 144 3.43 -19.30 -4.12
C LYS A 144 4.65 -19.86 -3.38
N SER A 145 4.44 -20.92 -2.61
CA SER A 145 5.53 -21.71 -2.03
C SER A 145 5.77 -22.96 -2.88
N TYR A 146 7.04 -23.33 -3.03
CA TYR A 146 7.47 -24.51 -3.76
C TYR A 146 8.08 -25.53 -2.81
N SER A 147 8.18 -26.80 -3.24
CA SER A 147 8.98 -27.78 -2.51
C SER A 147 10.46 -27.35 -2.47
N LEU A 148 11.24 -27.88 -1.53
CA LEU A 148 12.66 -27.50 -1.40
C LEU A 148 13.45 -27.73 -2.70
N VAL A 149 13.22 -28.86 -3.37
CA VAL A 149 13.90 -29.20 -4.64
C VAL A 149 13.53 -28.22 -5.75
N GLU A 150 12.24 -27.90 -5.89
CA GLU A 150 11.77 -26.91 -6.86
C GLU A 150 12.29 -25.50 -6.55
N ALA A 151 12.36 -25.13 -5.27
CA ALA A 151 12.89 -23.86 -4.82
C ALA A 151 14.39 -23.73 -5.14
N MET A 152 15.17 -24.81 -4.96
CA MET A 152 16.57 -24.87 -5.38
C MET A 152 16.72 -24.72 -6.89
N MET A 153 15.90 -25.43 -7.68
CA MET A 153 15.92 -25.31 -9.14
C MET A 153 15.54 -23.90 -9.61
N LYS A 154 14.54 -23.27 -9.00
CA LYS A 154 14.14 -21.89 -9.30
C LYS A 154 15.24 -20.89 -8.96
N ALA A 155 15.86 -21.03 -7.79
CA ALA A 155 17.01 -20.21 -7.42
C ALA A 155 18.17 -20.39 -8.42
N TRP A 156 18.43 -21.62 -8.86
CA TRP A 156 19.47 -21.89 -9.85
C TRP A 156 19.17 -21.22 -11.19
N MET A 157 17.94 -21.36 -11.68
CA MET A 157 17.49 -20.72 -12.92
C MET A 157 17.57 -19.19 -12.83
N ALA A 158 17.23 -18.61 -11.68
CA ALA A 158 17.32 -17.16 -11.44
C ALA A 158 18.75 -16.62 -11.60
N PHE A 159 19.77 -17.37 -11.17
CA PHE A 159 21.17 -16.98 -11.39
C PHE A 159 21.68 -17.29 -12.79
N SER A 160 21.05 -18.24 -13.48
CA SER A 160 21.52 -18.73 -14.78
C SER A 160 20.89 -18.01 -15.97
N ILE A 161 19.71 -17.40 -15.79
CA ILE A 161 18.92 -16.75 -16.85
C ILE A 161 18.79 -15.28 -16.51
N GLU A 162 19.26 -14.42 -17.41
CA GLU A 162 19.10 -12.98 -17.27
C GLU A 162 17.77 -12.51 -17.90
N THR A 163 16.86 -12.03 -17.07
CA THR A 163 15.61 -11.40 -17.52
C THR A 163 15.82 -9.91 -17.77
N LYS A 164 15.70 -9.45 -19.01
CA LYS A 164 15.86 -8.02 -19.33
C LYS A 164 14.61 -7.22 -18.99
N ILE A 165 14.65 -6.47 -17.88
CA ILE A 165 13.58 -5.57 -17.47
C ILE A 165 13.51 -4.35 -18.41
N SER A 166 12.30 -4.07 -18.93
CA SER A 166 12.04 -2.88 -19.77
C SER A 166 10.63 -2.34 -19.60
N TYR A 167 10.42 -1.09 -19.97
CA TYR A 167 9.12 -0.41 -19.91
C TYR A 167 8.07 -1.00 -20.87
N ASN A 168 8.47 -1.78 -21.88
CA ASN A 168 7.54 -2.35 -22.86
C ASN A 168 7.02 -3.74 -22.50
N MET A 169 7.56 -4.39 -21.46
CA MET A 169 7.30 -5.83 -21.21
C MET A 169 5.82 -6.18 -21.01
N LEU A 170 5.05 -5.29 -20.38
CA LEU A 170 3.65 -5.54 -19.98
C LEU A 170 2.68 -4.50 -20.57
N LYS A 171 3.13 -3.78 -21.62
CA LYS A 171 2.39 -2.62 -22.15
C LYS A 171 1.01 -3.00 -22.68
N ASN A 172 0.84 -4.19 -23.23
CA ASN A 172 -0.46 -4.62 -23.77
C ASN A 172 -1.36 -5.19 -22.67
N GLU A 173 -0.73 -5.89 -21.74
CA GLU A 173 -1.33 -6.60 -20.62
C GLU A 173 -1.92 -5.62 -19.61
N PHE A 174 -1.34 -4.41 -19.47
CA PHE A 174 -1.90 -3.35 -18.63
C PHE A 174 -3.08 -2.59 -19.25
N LYS A 175 -3.40 -2.76 -20.53
CA LYS A 175 -4.51 -2.02 -21.16
C LYS A 175 -5.85 -2.28 -20.46
N PRO A 176 -6.25 -3.53 -20.14
CA PRO A 176 -7.51 -3.79 -19.43
C PRO A 176 -7.52 -3.19 -18.02
N PHE A 177 -6.42 -3.27 -17.27
CA PHE A 177 -6.29 -2.65 -15.95
C PHE A 177 -6.43 -1.12 -16.02
N THR A 178 -5.81 -0.52 -17.03
CA THR A 178 -5.87 0.93 -17.27
C THR A 178 -7.28 1.38 -17.65
N ALA A 179 -7.97 0.60 -18.48
CA ALA A 179 -9.35 0.89 -18.88
C ALA A 179 -10.28 0.83 -17.67
N PHE A 180 -10.20 -0.23 -16.87
CA PHE A 180 -10.99 -0.39 -15.64
C PHE A 180 -10.75 0.76 -14.65
N LEU A 181 -9.48 1.10 -14.38
CA LEU A 181 -9.16 2.22 -13.50
C LEU A 181 -9.70 3.56 -14.03
N GLN A 182 -9.62 3.80 -15.34
CA GLN A 182 -10.10 5.04 -15.93
C GLN A 182 -11.62 5.16 -15.87
N GLU A 183 -12.34 4.05 -16.06
CA GLU A 183 -13.79 3.98 -15.87
C GLU A 183 -14.18 4.38 -14.44
N GLN A 184 -13.51 3.79 -13.44
CA GLN A 184 -13.76 4.07 -12.03
C GLN A 184 -13.43 5.52 -11.63
N LEU A 185 -12.36 6.08 -12.19
CA LEU A 185 -12.02 7.50 -12.02
C LEU A 185 -13.10 8.41 -12.61
N ASN A 186 -13.62 8.09 -13.79
CA ASN A 186 -14.67 8.90 -14.43
C ASN A 186 -15.96 8.86 -13.62
N THR A 187 -16.36 7.68 -13.14
CA THR A 187 -17.55 7.51 -12.29
C THR A 187 -17.44 8.34 -11.00
N ALA A 188 -16.27 8.34 -10.37
CA ALA A 188 -16.05 9.14 -9.16
C ALA A 188 -16.09 10.66 -9.42
N ASP A 189 -15.53 11.12 -10.54
CA ASP A 189 -15.57 12.53 -10.94
C ASP A 189 -17.02 13.00 -11.25
N GLU A 190 -17.86 12.13 -11.83
CA GLU A 190 -19.28 12.41 -12.05
C GLU A 190 -20.08 12.52 -10.75
N MET A 191 -19.81 11.65 -9.76
CA MET A 191 -20.44 11.71 -8.44
C MET A 191 -20.05 12.98 -7.65
N GLN A 192 -18.82 13.45 -7.80
CA GLN A 192 -18.38 14.72 -7.18
C GLN A 192 -19.03 15.95 -7.82
N LYS A 193 -19.18 15.97 -9.15
CA LYS A 193 -19.89 17.07 -9.83
C LYS A 193 -21.38 17.09 -9.51
N GLY A 194 -22.01 15.94 -9.33
CA GLY A 194 -23.42 15.83 -8.95
C GLY A 194 -23.73 16.27 -7.50
N SER A 195 -22.72 16.34 -6.63
CA SER A 195 -22.87 16.76 -5.23
C SER A 195 -22.64 18.26 -4.99
N GLU A 196 -22.04 18.98 -5.95
CA GLU A 196 -21.90 20.44 -5.89
C GLU A 196 -23.17 21.22 -6.30
N GLU A 197 -24.21 20.55 -6.82
CA GLU A 197 -25.41 21.22 -7.36
C GLU A 197 -26.62 21.32 -6.39
N LYS A 198 -26.49 20.90 -5.13
CA LYS A 198 -27.59 21.05 -4.14
C LYS A 198 -27.11 21.36 -2.73
N VAL A 199 -26.73 22.62 -2.47
CA VAL A 199 -26.92 23.24 -1.14
C VAL A 199 -27.34 24.69 -1.32
N THR A 200 -28.64 24.92 -1.53
CA THR A 200 -29.27 26.19 -1.19
C THR A 200 -29.38 26.24 0.34
N ALA A 201 -28.50 27.00 0.98
CA ALA A 201 -28.51 27.19 2.43
C ALA A 201 -29.78 27.94 2.88
N PRO A 202 -30.55 27.44 3.86
CA PRO A 202 -31.43 28.27 4.66
C PRO A 202 -30.64 28.88 5.81
N SER A 203 -30.72 30.20 5.91
CA SER A 203 -30.14 31.03 6.97
C SER A 203 -30.49 30.51 8.37
N GLN A 204 -29.48 30.21 9.20
CA GLN A 204 -29.65 30.00 10.64
C GLN A 204 -29.47 31.33 11.38
N GLU A 205 -30.51 31.73 12.09
CA GLU A 205 -30.44 32.75 13.13
C GLU A 205 -29.57 32.24 14.30
N LEU A 206 -28.60 33.07 14.69
CA LEU A 206 -27.79 32.88 15.89
C LEU A 206 -28.68 32.96 17.14
N THR A 207 -28.66 31.91 17.96
CA THR A 207 -28.84 32.05 19.41
C THR A 207 -27.65 31.42 20.12
N SER A 208 -26.93 32.27 20.83
CA SER A 208 -25.79 31.97 21.69
C SER A 208 -26.23 31.30 22.98
N ALA A 209 -25.63 30.16 23.30
CA ALA A 209 -25.53 29.66 24.68
C ALA A 209 -24.17 28.99 24.86
N ASP A 210 -23.34 29.58 25.72
CA ASP A 210 -22.12 29.01 26.27
C ASP A 210 -22.44 27.71 27.02
N SER A 211 -22.08 26.58 26.44
CA SER A 211 -21.90 25.33 27.16
C SER A 211 -20.79 24.53 26.47
N LYS A 212 -19.66 24.38 27.16
CA LYS A 212 -18.63 23.41 26.76
C LYS A 212 -19.31 22.04 26.64
N PRO A 213 -19.23 21.36 25.48
CA PRO A 213 -19.83 20.04 25.35
C PRO A 213 -19.20 19.10 26.39
N PRO A 214 -20.00 18.20 27.01
CA PRO A 214 -19.48 17.22 27.96
C PRO A 214 -18.39 16.39 27.28
N GLN A 215 -17.25 16.23 27.95
CA GLN A 215 -16.21 15.32 27.46
C GLN A 215 -16.76 13.89 27.49
N PRO A 216 -16.65 13.14 26.38
CA PRO A 216 -17.10 11.76 26.35
C PRO A 216 -16.34 10.92 27.36
N SER A 217 -17.04 9.99 27.99
CA SER A 217 -16.45 9.01 28.89
C SER A 217 -15.53 8.05 28.13
N MET A 218 -14.54 7.47 28.82
CA MET A 218 -13.63 6.50 28.20
C MET A 218 -14.37 5.29 27.62
N GLU A 219 -15.49 4.90 28.23
CA GLU A 219 -16.32 3.79 27.76
C GLU A 219 -17.05 4.14 26.44
N GLU A 220 -17.52 5.38 26.29
CA GLU A 220 -18.08 5.86 25.02
C GLU A 220 -17.03 5.90 23.91
N ILE A 221 -15.80 6.32 24.22
CA ILE A 221 -14.68 6.35 23.27
C ILE A 221 -14.32 4.93 22.81
N GLU A 222 -14.23 3.96 23.73
CA GLU A 222 -13.92 2.56 23.37
C GLU A 222 -15.05 1.90 22.56
N ASN A 223 -16.31 2.26 22.82
CA ASN A 223 -17.44 1.82 22.02
C ASN A 223 -17.43 2.43 20.61
N GLU A 224 -17.03 3.70 20.49
CA GLU A 224 -16.82 4.35 19.20
C GLU A 224 -15.68 3.67 18.41
N PHE A 225 -14.57 3.35 19.08
CA PHE A 225 -13.48 2.58 18.49
C PHE A 225 -13.95 1.20 18.01
N ALA A 226 -14.71 0.48 18.82
CA ALA A 226 -15.26 -0.82 18.44
C ALA A 226 -16.19 -0.73 17.21
N ALA A 227 -17.01 0.32 17.13
CA ALA A 227 -17.88 0.56 15.97
C ALA A 227 -17.06 0.84 14.70
N ASN A 228 -16.02 1.69 14.82
CA ASN A 228 -15.12 1.99 13.71
C ASN A 228 -14.35 0.75 13.25
N LEU A 229 -13.82 -0.06 14.16
CA LEU A 229 -13.11 -1.30 13.83
C LEU A 229 -14.01 -2.32 13.12
N ARG A 230 -15.28 -2.44 13.52
CA ARG A 230 -16.26 -3.28 12.80
C ARG A 230 -16.48 -2.79 11.38
N LYS A 231 -16.72 -1.49 11.19
CA LYS A 231 -16.81 -0.85 9.87
C LYS A 231 -15.56 -1.15 9.03
N TYR A 232 -14.38 -1.08 9.65
CA TYR A 232 -13.12 -1.37 8.96
C TYR A 232 -12.95 -2.85 8.60
N SER A 233 -13.46 -3.76 9.43
CA SER A 233 -13.45 -5.20 9.11
C SER A 233 -14.33 -5.52 7.92
N GLU A 234 -15.48 -4.84 7.79
CA GLU A 234 -16.42 -5.01 6.68
C GLU A 234 -15.84 -4.46 5.38
N LEU A 235 -15.15 -3.31 5.46
CA LEU A 235 -14.48 -2.70 4.32
C LEU A 235 -13.16 -3.39 3.97
N THR A 236 -12.53 -4.12 4.90
CA THR A 236 -11.12 -4.53 4.88
C THR A 236 -10.15 -3.37 4.86
N LEU A 237 -8.98 -3.54 5.49
CA LEU A 237 -7.95 -2.49 5.66
C LEU A 237 -7.51 -1.82 4.35
N ILE A 238 -7.65 -2.52 3.24
CA ILE A 238 -7.25 -2.09 1.90
C ILE A 238 -8.21 -1.03 1.33
N ARG A 239 -9.48 -1.01 1.78
CA ARG A 239 -10.50 -0.06 1.31
C ARG A 239 -10.71 1.13 2.24
N LEU A 240 -9.89 1.27 3.27
CA LEU A 240 -9.94 2.41 4.18
C LEU A 240 -9.47 3.67 3.46
N SER A 241 -10.24 4.76 3.58
CA SER A 241 -9.79 6.08 3.14
C SER A 241 -8.59 6.54 3.97
N ASN A 242 -7.85 7.56 3.51
CA ASN A 242 -6.77 8.14 4.32
C ASN A 242 -7.26 8.59 5.71
N THR A 243 -8.49 9.12 5.78
CA THR A 243 -9.13 9.51 7.04
C THR A 243 -9.41 8.31 7.93
N ASP A 244 -9.90 7.21 7.36
CA ASP A 244 -10.13 5.97 8.12
C ASP A 244 -8.79 5.35 8.60
N ILE A 245 -7.72 5.46 7.79
CA ILE A 245 -6.37 5.01 8.18
C ILE A 245 -5.82 5.87 9.32
N GLU A 246 -5.96 7.19 9.25
CA GLU A 246 -5.53 8.10 10.32
C GLU A 246 -6.27 7.82 11.63
N GLU A 247 -7.58 7.56 11.55
CA GLU A 247 -8.38 7.20 12.72
C GLU A 247 -7.99 5.81 13.24
N LEU A 248 -7.75 4.82 12.38
CA LEU A 248 -7.24 3.50 12.81
C LEU A 248 -5.87 3.62 13.51
N LEU A 249 -4.95 4.44 12.99
CA LEU A 249 -3.66 4.69 13.64
C LEU A 249 -3.82 5.39 14.99
N LYS A 250 -4.82 6.27 15.13
CA LYS A 250 -5.17 6.86 16.42
C LYS A 250 -5.68 5.78 17.38
N ILE A 251 -6.63 4.93 16.95
CA ILE A 251 -7.12 3.81 17.75
C ILE A 251 -5.96 2.93 18.22
N CYS A 252 -5.03 2.56 17.32
CA CYS A 252 -3.83 1.78 17.66
C CYS A 252 -3.04 2.39 18.82
N ARG A 253 -2.87 3.72 18.86
CA ARG A 253 -2.07 4.40 19.89
C ARG A 253 -2.74 4.46 21.26
N VAL A 254 -4.07 4.55 21.30
CA VAL A 254 -4.79 4.94 22.54
C VAL A 254 -5.77 3.92 23.08
N THR A 255 -6.15 2.89 22.30
CA THR A 255 -7.11 1.87 22.76
C THR A 255 -6.62 1.17 24.02
N ARG A 256 -7.50 1.02 25.01
CA ARG A 256 -7.26 0.27 26.25
C ARG A 256 -8.07 -1.03 26.31
N SER A 257 -8.90 -1.29 25.31
CA SER A 257 -9.65 -2.53 25.21
C SER A 257 -8.85 -3.64 24.55
N VAL A 258 -8.73 -4.79 25.24
CA VAL A 258 -8.13 -6.02 24.70
C VAL A 258 -8.91 -6.53 23.47
N SER A 259 -10.24 -6.38 23.46
CA SER A 259 -11.06 -6.79 22.31
C SER A 259 -10.79 -5.94 21.07
N ASN A 260 -10.55 -4.63 21.27
CA ASN A 260 -10.19 -3.73 20.16
C ASN A 260 -8.80 -4.06 19.61
N ILE A 261 -7.83 -4.41 20.46
CA ILE A 261 -6.51 -4.90 20.04
C ILE A 261 -6.63 -6.19 19.22
N SER A 262 -7.46 -7.13 19.68
CA SER A 262 -7.75 -8.37 18.96
C SER A 262 -8.31 -8.12 17.56
N GLU A 263 -9.20 -7.14 17.42
CA GLU A 263 -9.77 -6.77 16.12
C GLU A 263 -8.76 -6.06 15.22
N ILE A 264 -7.91 -5.20 15.78
CA ILE A 264 -6.77 -4.59 15.06
C ILE A 264 -5.82 -5.67 14.54
N GLU A 265 -5.55 -6.72 15.31
CA GLU A 265 -4.73 -7.84 14.84
C GLU A 265 -5.38 -8.54 13.65
N LYS A 266 -6.67 -8.89 13.72
CA LYS A 266 -7.36 -9.51 12.57
C LYS A 266 -7.29 -8.64 11.32
N LEU A 267 -7.50 -7.34 11.51
CA LEU A 267 -7.41 -6.34 10.46
C LEU A 267 -6.00 -6.33 9.85
N THR A 268 -4.95 -6.28 10.68
CA THR A 268 -3.58 -6.05 10.21
C THR A 268 -2.80 -7.33 9.88
N ASP A 269 -3.24 -8.51 10.33
CA ASP A 269 -2.62 -9.82 10.07
C ASP A 269 -2.63 -10.19 8.57
N MET A 270 -3.61 -9.66 7.82
CA MET A 270 -3.63 -9.81 6.36
C MET A 270 -2.54 -8.98 5.64
N LEU A 271 -1.88 -8.05 6.33
CA LEU A 271 -0.87 -7.18 5.76
C LEU A 271 0.53 -7.80 5.84
N GLY A 272 1.31 -7.66 4.77
CA GLY A 272 2.74 -8.02 4.80
C GLY A 272 3.55 -7.14 5.77
N PRO A 273 4.77 -7.57 6.18
CA PRO A 273 5.54 -6.93 7.26
C PRO A 273 5.80 -5.42 7.07
N ASN A 274 6.02 -4.98 5.82
CA ASN A 274 6.27 -3.57 5.51
C ASN A 274 5.00 -2.72 5.59
N SER A 275 3.87 -3.26 5.14
CA SER A 275 2.56 -2.58 5.20
C SER A 275 2.00 -2.56 6.62
N LYS A 276 2.28 -3.63 7.40
CA LYS A 276 1.93 -3.73 8.82
C LYS A 276 2.76 -2.76 9.67
N LYS A 277 3.99 -2.42 9.26
CA LYS A 277 4.95 -1.59 10.00
C LYS A 277 4.38 -0.27 10.53
N VAL A 278 3.59 0.46 9.74
CA VAL A 278 3.02 1.75 10.18
C VAL A 278 2.04 1.56 11.34
N TYR A 279 1.30 0.46 11.35
CA TYR A 279 0.39 0.10 12.44
C TYR A 279 1.16 -0.39 13.66
N ILE A 280 2.20 -1.21 13.46
CA ILE A 280 3.11 -1.64 14.55
C ILE A 280 3.81 -0.44 15.20
N GLU A 281 4.26 0.55 14.43
CA GLU A 281 4.84 1.80 14.94
C GLU A 281 3.83 2.64 15.74
N ALA A 282 2.55 2.62 15.36
CA ALA A 282 1.49 3.27 16.12
C ALA A 282 1.16 2.49 17.41
N LEU A 283 1.08 1.16 17.34
CA LEU A 283 0.84 0.27 18.46
C LEU A 283 2.00 0.27 19.46
N SER A 284 3.22 0.54 19.02
CA SER A 284 4.39 0.71 19.90
C SER A 284 4.33 1.98 20.77
N GLN A 285 3.27 2.78 20.66
CA GLN A 285 2.97 3.91 21.55
C GLN A 285 1.83 3.58 22.53
N ASN A 286 1.22 2.39 22.41
CA ASN A 286 0.11 1.96 23.23
C ASN A 286 0.61 1.39 24.57
N GLU A 287 0.21 2.03 25.66
CA GLU A 287 0.65 1.65 27.02
C GLU A 287 0.30 0.20 27.38
N LEU A 288 -0.84 -0.33 26.91
CA LEU A 288 -1.29 -1.69 27.22
C LEU A 288 -0.39 -2.76 26.57
N LEU A 289 0.20 -2.47 25.42
CA LEU A 289 1.05 -3.42 24.68
C LEU A 289 2.51 -3.39 25.14
N ILE A 290 2.98 -2.27 25.68
CA ILE A 290 4.39 -2.08 26.05
C ILE A 290 4.68 -2.55 27.47
N GLN A 291 3.67 -2.68 28.33
CA GLN A 291 3.82 -3.20 29.69
C GLN A 291 4.25 -4.67 29.64
N LYS A 292 5.51 -4.95 30.05
CA LYS A 292 6.13 -6.28 29.93
C LYS A 292 5.53 -7.35 30.86
N GLU A 293 4.83 -6.96 31.92
CA GLU A 293 4.40 -7.87 32.99
C GLU A 293 2.97 -8.41 32.86
N GLU A 294 2.15 -7.87 31.95
CA GLU A 294 0.73 -8.21 31.85
C GLU A 294 0.44 -9.10 30.63
N LYS A 295 0.03 -10.36 30.83
CA LYS A 295 -0.46 -11.20 29.72
C LYS A 295 -1.85 -10.75 29.33
N LEU A 296 -2.06 -10.56 28.02
CA LEU A 296 -3.40 -10.25 27.51
C LEU A 296 -4.23 -11.53 27.46
N SER A 297 -5.49 -11.41 27.87
CA SER A 297 -6.43 -12.54 27.98
C SER A 297 -6.82 -13.15 26.62
N GLU A 298 -6.71 -12.37 25.53
CA GLU A 298 -7.02 -12.83 24.17
C GLU A 298 -5.75 -13.20 23.40
N HIS A 299 -5.75 -14.39 22.77
CA HIS A 299 -4.60 -14.92 22.02
C HIS A 299 -4.16 -13.98 20.88
N LEU A 300 -5.09 -13.36 20.16
CA LEU A 300 -4.75 -12.46 19.05
C LEU A 300 -4.11 -11.18 19.57
N ALA A 301 -4.63 -10.63 20.67
CA ALA A 301 -4.04 -9.47 21.32
C ALA A 301 -2.63 -9.76 21.86
N GLU A 302 -2.42 -10.93 22.45
CA GLU A 302 -1.10 -11.35 22.94
C GLU A 302 -0.09 -11.58 21.80
N ARG A 303 -0.55 -12.10 20.64
CA ARG A 303 0.31 -12.23 19.44
C ARG A 303 0.77 -10.86 18.94
N LEU A 304 -0.16 -9.93 18.78
CA LEU A 304 0.16 -8.57 18.34
C LEU A 304 1.08 -7.86 19.33
N ARG A 305 0.89 -8.09 20.63
CA ARG A 305 1.80 -7.62 21.68
C ARG A 305 3.22 -8.13 21.49
N GLN A 306 3.40 -9.43 21.26
CA GLN A 306 4.73 -10.01 21.02
C GLN A 306 5.40 -9.37 19.80
N GLU A 307 4.65 -9.16 18.71
CA GLU A 307 5.17 -8.51 17.50
C GLU A 307 5.61 -7.05 17.74
N VAL A 308 4.84 -6.30 18.55
CA VAL A 308 5.20 -4.94 18.96
C VAL A 308 6.47 -4.93 19.82
N LEU A 309 6.60 -5.88 20.76
CA LEU A 309 7.80 -6.00 21.59
C LEU A 309 9.04 -6.36 20.74
N GLU A 310 8.93 -7.32 19.82
CA GLU A 310 10.01 -7.64 18.88
C GLU A 310 10.42 -6.44 18.01
N PHE A 311 9.44 -5.63 17.60
CA PHE A 311 9.69 -4.41 16.83
C PHE A 311 10.48 -3.38 17.64
N LEU A 312 10.13 -3.19 18.92
CA LEU A 312 10.84 -2.29 19.82
C LEU A 312 12.26 -2.77 20.10
N GLU A 313 12.46 -4.07 20.36
CA GLU A 313 13.79 -4.66 20.57
C GLU A 313 14.71 -4.43 19.35
N LYS A 314 14.21 -4.69 18.14
CA LYS A 314 14.95 -4.45 16.89
C LYS A 314 15.27 -2.96 16.65
N ARG A 315 14.45 -2.05 17.18
CA ARG A 315 14.61 -0.60 17.01
C ARG A 315 15.56 0.02 18.04
N GLU A 316 15.54 -0.50 19.26
CA GLU A 316 16.37 -0.01 20.38
C GLU A 316 17.78 -0.62 20.40
N GLY A 317 18.03 -1.66 19.59
CA GLY A 317 19.38 -2.17 19.34
C GLY A 317 19.99 -2.91 20.53
N ILE A 318 19.18 -3.73 21.21
CA ILE A 318 19.67 -4.76 22.15
C ILE A 318 19.85 -6.08 21.40
#